data_AF-G7EI36-F1
#
_entry.id   AF-G7EI36-F1
#
_cell.length_a   1.000
_cell.length_b   1.000
_cell.length_c   1.000
_cell.angle_alpha   90.00
_cell.angle_beta   90.00
_cell.angle_gamma   90.00
#
_symmetry.space_group_name_H-M   'P 1'
#
loop_
_entity.id
_entity.type
_entity.pdbx_description
1 polymer ?
#
loop_
_entity_poly.entity_id
_entity_poly.type
_entity_poly.pdbx_seq_one_letter_code
_entity_poly.pdbx_strand_id
1 'polypeptide(L)'
;MGLKTFLENIEPHFEPGGKHEKFYALYEAAATIFYTPGYVNKGATHVRDNIDLKRMMILVWMATFPAMFFGMFNIGHQASIALGNGFELANIWQVGLYELLGGELTASAGWGAKMFYGACFFLPIYATTFIVGGFWEVLFASVRKHEINEGFFVTSVLFALILPATIPLWQVALGITFGVVIAKEIFGGTGRNFLNPALAGRAFLFFAYPAQISGDTVWTAVDSFSGATMLGQAFAGTLGGDLGYANMQMWWNAFYGFIQGSMGETSTLAVLIGGLFLIYVRIASWRIVLGVFLGMVITSSILNTIGSETNAMFAMPWYWHMVLGGFAFGMFFMATDPVSAAFTDKGKLAYGALIGFMVIMIRVVNPAYPEGIMLAILFANLFAPLFDHFVVQANIKRRLVRNV
;
A
#
# COMPACT_ATOMS: atom_id res chain seq x y z
N MET A 1 -24.07 -19.10 29.12
CA MET A 1 -24.00 -17.62 29.06
C MET A 1 -22.98 -17.29 27.99
N GLY A 2 -23.43 -16.74 26.85
CA GLY A 2 -22.57 -16.53 25.68
C GLY A 2 -21.80 -15.22 25.76
N LEU A 3 -20.75 -15.11 24.96
CA LEU A 3 -19.93 -13.90 24.76
C LEU A 3 -20.80 -12.68 24.42
N LYS A 4 -21.90 -12.90 23.67
CA LYS A 4 -22.92 -11.89 23.36
C LYS A 4 -23.58 -11.29 24.61
N THR A 5 -24.08 -12.14 25.51
CA THR A 5 -24.80 -11.72 26.73
C THR A 5 -23.86 -11.00 27.70
N PHE A 6 -22.56 -11.37 27.70
CA PHE A 6 -21.55 -10.69 28.49
C PHE A 6 -21.27 -9.27 27.99
N LEU A 7 -21.16 -9.07 26.67
CA LEU A 7 -21.00 -7.75 26.07
C LEU A 7 -22.23 -6.88 26.32
N GLU A 8 -23.44 -7.39 26.03
CA GLU A 8 -24.71 -6.66 26.24
C GLU A 8 -24.93 -6.20 27.69
N ASN A 9 -24.48 -6.98 28.68
CA ASN A 9 -24.59 -6.59 30.10
C ASN A 9 -23.63 -5.47 30.51
N ILE A 10 -22.56 -5.27 29.74
CA ILE A 10 -21.51 -4.30 30.03
C ILE A 10 -21.76 -2.98 29.28
N GLU A 11 -22.48 -3.02 28.15
CA GLU A 11 -22.91 -1.87 27.34
C GLU A 11 -23.42 -0.66 28.14
N PRO A 12 -24.29 -0.80 29.16
CA PRO A 12 -24.83 0.35 29.90
C PRO A 12 -23.78 1.14 30.69
N HIS A 13 -22.61 0.56 30.96
CA HIS A 13 -21.51 1.24 31.65
C HIS A 13 -20.69 2.14 30.72
N PHE A 14 -20.85 1.95 29.41
CA PHE A 14 -20.13 2.65 28.35
C PHE A 14 -21.01 3.68 27.61
N GLU A 15 -22.34 3.56 27.67
CA GLU A 15 -23.28 4.56 27.12
C GLU A 15 -23.16 5.96 27.77
N PRO A 16 -23.70 7.03 27.14
CA PRO A 16 -23.64 8.39 27.67
C PRO A 16 -24.25 8.49 29.08
N GLY A 17 -23.43 8.80 30.09
CA GLY A 17 -23.82 8.78 31.51
C GLY A 17 -23.31 7.58 32.33
N GLY A 18 -22.63 6.62 31.70
CA GLY A 18 -21.96 5.49 32.37
C GLY A 18 -20.57 5.83 32.92
N LYS A 19 -20.09 5.05 33.91
CA LYS A 19 -18.76 5.26 34.55
C LYS A 19 -17.58 5.23 33.57
N HIS A 20 -17.72 4.53 32.45
CA HIS A 20 -16.66 4.32 31.46
C HIS A 20 -16.97 4.96 30.10
N GLU A 21 -17.81 6.00 30.04
CA GLU A 21 -18.20 6.71 28.80
C GLU A 21 -17.01 7.04 27.88
N LYS A 22 -15.85 7.39 28.43
CA LYS A 22 -14.62 7.69 27.65
C LYS A 22 -14.10 6.49 26.83
N PHE A 23 -14.42 5.27 27.23
CA PHE A 23 -13.99 4.02 26.59
C PHE A 23 -15.08 3.39 25.73
N TYR A 24 -16.20 4.10 25.48
CA TYR A 24 -17.29 3.63 24.62
C TYR A 24 -16.79 3.12 23.27
N ALA A 25 -15.91 3.90 22.61
CA ALA A 25 -15.32 3.54 21.33
C ALA A 25 -14.55 2.21 21.36
N LEU A 26 -13.89 1.88 22.48
CA LEU A 26 -13.13 0.64 22.64
C LEU A 26 -14.04 -0.56 22.91
N TYR A 27 -15.11 -0.36 23.69
CA TYR A 27 -16.16 -1.35 23.89
C TYR A 27 -16.88 -1.66 22.56
N GLU A 28 -17.25 -0.62 21.81
CA GLU A 28 -17.92 -0.73 20.52
C GLU A 28 -17.02 -1.48 19.54
N ALA A 29 -15.76 -1.09 19.34
CA ALA A 29 -14.84 -1.84 18.49
C ALA A 29 -14.71 -3.33 18.87
N ALA A 30 -14.61 -3.65 20.16
CA ALA A 30 -14.54 -5.04 20.62
C ALA A 30 -15.85 -5.82 20.38
N ALA A 31 -17.00 -5.19 20.62
CA ALA A 31 -18.31 -5.79 20.39
C ALA A 31 -18.58 -6.01 18.89
N THR A 32 -18.23 -5.02 18.06
CA THR A 32 -18.41 -5.03 16.61
C THR A 32 -17.50 -6.07 15.93
N ILE A 33 -16.34 -6.42 16.51
CA ILE A 33 -15.48 -7.52 16.03
C ILE A 33 -16.22 -8.87 16.06
N PHE A 34 -16.95 -9.17 17.15
CA PHE A 34 -17.58 -10.48 17.34
C PHE A 34 -19.04 -10.52 16.88
N TYR A 35 -19.76 -9.39 16.89
CA TYR A 35 -21.18 -9.33 16.59
C TYR A 35 -21.51 -8.12 15.71
N THR A 36 -22.38 -8.32 14.71
CA THR A 36 -22.92 -7.22 13.91
C THR A 36 -23.93 -6.42 14.75
N PRO A 37 -23.83 -5.09 14.81
CA PRO A 37 -24.83 -4.26 15.50
C PRO A 37 -26.21 -4.49 14.91
N GLY A 38 -27.19 -4.82 15.75
CA GLY A 38 -28.58 -5.10 15.35
C GLY A 38 -29.40 -3.86 15.02
N TYR A 39 -28.77 -2.76 14.58
CA TYR A 39 -29.46 -1.50 14.30
C TYR A 39 -30.36 -1.66 13.07
N VAL A 40 -31.65 -1.81 13.31
CA VAL A 40 -32.68 -1.76 12.27
C VAL A 40 -33.17 -0.33 12.10
N ASN A 41 -33.14 0.16 10.86
CA ASN A 41 -33.64 1.49 10.55
C ASN A 41 -35.16 1.53 10.76
N LYS A 42 -35.62 2.34 11.71
CA LYS A 42 -37.05 2.50 12.06
C LYS A 42 -37.75 3.60 11.25
N GLY A 43 -37.03 4.36 10.42
CA GLY A 43 -37.56 5.46 9.62
C GLY A 43 -37.88 5.10 8.16
N ALA A 44 -38.69 5.93 7.50
CA ALA A 44 -38.94 5.87 6.07
C ALA A 44 -37.76 6.47 5.29
N THR A 45 -36.73 5.67 5.01
CA THR A 45 -35.58 6.06 4.18
C THR A 45 -35.84 5.75 2.71
N HIS A 46 -35.62 6.75 1.84
CA HIS A 46 -35.89 6.67 0.39
C HIS A 46 -34.90 5.75 -0.35
N VAL A 47 -33.67 5.61 0.15
CA VAL A 47 -32.63 4.76 -0.42
C VAL A 47 -32.06 3.89 0.69
N ARG A 48 -32.13 2.57 0.52
CA ARG A 48 -31.44 1.59 1.36
C ARG A 48 -30.28 1.05 0.54
N ASP A 49 -29.06 1.38 0.94
CA ASP A 49 -27.86 0.78 0.37
C ASP A 49 -27.52 -0.49 1.15
N ASN A 50 -27.02 -1.51 0.44
CA ASN A 50 -26.55 -2.77 1.01
C ASN A 50 -25.02 -2.79 1.18
N ILE A 51 -24.34 -1.69 0.86
CA ILE A 51 -22.89 -1.59 0.99
C ILE A 51 -22.54 -1.32 2.46
N ASP A 52 -21.97 -2.35 3.10
CA ASP A 52 -21.38 -2.28 4.43
C ASP A 52 -19.89 -1.90 4.32
N LEU A 53 -19.52 -0.73 4.86
CA LEU A 53 -18.13 -0.23 4.86
C LEU A 53 -17.16 -1.22 5.52
N LYS A 54 -17.57 -1.90 6.60
CA LYS A 54 -16.74 -2.88 7.31
C LYS A 54 -16.43 -4.07 6.40
N ARG A 55 -17.44 -4.62 5.73
CA ARG A 55 -17.26 -5.71 4.76
C ARG A 55 -16.32 -5.29 3.62
N MET A 56 -16.47 -4.08 3.12
CA MET A 56 -15.61 -3.56 2.05
C MET A 56 -14.15 -3.48 2.49
N MET A 57 -13.88 -2.98 3.70
CA MET A 57 -12.51 -2.87 4.23
C MET A 57 -11.87 -4.25 4.49
N ILE A 58 -12.63 -5.21 5.02
CA ILE A 58 -12.14 -6.59 5.21
C ILE A 58 -11.83 -7.26 3.87
N LEU A 59 -12.66 -7.04 2.84
CA LEU A 59 -12.40 -7.56 1.49
C LEU A 59 -11.11 -6.98 0.89
N VAL A 60 -10.84 -5.69 1.09
CA VAL A 60 -9.58 -5.05 0.67
C VAL A 60 -8.40 -5.64 1.42
N TRP A 61 -8.52 -5.80 2.75
CA TRP A 61 -7.49 -6.44 3.56
C TRP A 61 -7.16 -7.86 3.07
N MET A 62 -8.17 -8.71 2.86
CA MET A 62 -7.97 -10.06 2.33
C MET A 62 -7.38 -10.07 0.91
N ALA A 63 -7.73 -9.10 0.06
CA ALA A 63 -7.19 -9.01 -1.29
C ALA A 63 -5.67 -8.73 -1.31
N THR A 64 -5.09 -8.23 -0.22
CA THR A 64 -3.63 -8.05 -0.10
C THR A 64 -2.88 -9.33 0.26
N PHE A 65 -3.58 -10.39 0.72
CA PHE A 65 -2.94 -11.62 1.20
C PHE A 65 -2.07 -12.34 0.17
N PRO A 66 -2.45 -12.46 -1.11
CA PRO A 66 -1.58 -13.07 -2.11
C PRO A 66 -0.22 -12.36 -2.20
N ALA A 67 -0.22 -11.02 -2.22
CA ALA A 67 0.99 -10.22 -2.26
C ALA A 67 1.78 -10.33 -0.94
N MET A 68 1.08 -10.36 0.20
CA MET A 68 1.69 -10.50 1.52
C MET A 68 2.44 -11.84 1.68
N PHE A 69 1.78 -12.96 1.38
CA PHE A 69 2.40 -14.28 1.50
C PHE A 69 3.54 -14.48 0.51
N PHE A 70 3.38 -13.98 -0.72
CA PHE A 70 4.46 -14.01 -1.69
C PHE A 70 5.65 -13.16 -1.22
N GLY A 71 5.40 -11.98 -0.65
CA GLY A 71 6.42 -11.12 -0.06
C GLY A 71 7.23 -11.82 1.03
N MET A 72 6.54 -12.47 1.98
CA MET A 72 7.19 -13.28 3.02
C MET A 72 8.07 -14.39 2.41
N PHE A 73 7.55 -15.11 1.41
CA PHE A 73 8.32 -16.12 0.72
C PHE A 73 9.56 -15.54 0.01
N ASN A 74 9.41 -14.41 -0.68
CA ASN A 74 10.48 -13.82 -1.48
C ASN A 74 11.62 -13.29 -0.60
N ILE A 75 11.35 -12.73 0.58
CA ILE A 75 12.40 -12.33 1.54
C ILE A 75 13.31 -13.54 1.87
N GLY A 76 12.71 -14.68 2.22
CA GLY A 76 13.48 -15.90 2.50
C GLY A 76 14.10 -16.53 1.26
N HIS A 77 13.48 -16.38 0.09
CA HIS A 77 14.05 -16.85 -1.17
C HIS A 77 15.32 -16.07 -1.54
N GLN A 78 15.29 -14.74 -1.45
CA GLN A 78 16.47 -13.90 -1.68
C GLN A 78 17.58 -14.17 -0.65
N ALA A 79 17.21 -14.37 0.62
CA ALA A 79 18.18 -14.75 1.65
C ALA A 79 18.84 -16.12 1.37
N SER A 80 18.05 -17.11 0.92
CA SER A 80 18.55 -18.44 0.54
C SER A 80 19.47 -18.40 -0.68
N ILE A 81 19.19 -17.55 -1.67
CA ILE A 81 20.08 -17.33 -2.83
C ILE A 81 21.40 -16.69 -2.39
N ALA A 82 21.34 -15.67 -1.52
CA ALA A 82 22.53 -15.01 -1.02
C ALA A 82 23.40 -15.96 -0.17
N LEU A 83 22.80 -16.84 0.64
CA LEU A 83 23.52 -17.93 1.32
C LEU A 83 24.20 -18.89 0.33
N GLY A 84 23.52 -19.24 -0.77
CA GLY A 84 24.09 -20.06 -1.84
C GLY A 84 25.29 -19.42 -2.54
N ASN A 85 25.38 -18.09 -2.51
CA ASN A 85 26.52 -17.31 -3.02
C ASN A 85 27.64 -17.12 -1.98
N GLY A 86 27.55 -17.76 -0.81
CA GLY A 86 28.59 -17.74 0.23
C GLY A 86 28.50 -16.60 1.24
N PHE A 87 27.38 -15.86 1.30
CA PHE A 87 27.14 -14.83 2.30
C PHE A 87 26.53 -15.42 3.58
N GLU A 88 26.81 -14.81 4.74
CA GLU A 88 26.28 -15.25 6.03
C GLU A 88 24.97 -14.53 6.39
N LEU A 89 24.11 -15.21 7.13
CA LEU A 89 22.90 -14.60 7.69
C LEU A 89 23.28 -13.45 8.64
N ALA A 90 22.52 -12.36 8.56
CA ALA A 90 22.79 -11.22 9.42
C ALA A 90 22.51 -11.55 10.89
N ASN A 91 23.40 -11.13 11.79
CA ASN A 91 23.27 -11.31 13.23
C ASN A 91 22.25 -10.32 13.81
N ILE A 92 20.97 -10.55 13.52
CA ILE A 92 19.85 -9.73 13.94
C ILE A 92 18.84 -10.62 14.69
N TRP A 93 18.13 -10.04 15.66
CA TRP A 93 17.21 -10.79 16.51
C TRP A 93 16.08 -11.51 15.74
N GLN A 94 15.70 -11.04 14.55
CA GLN A 94 14.73 -11.72 13.69
C GLN A 94 15.26 -13.07 13.20
N VAL A 95 16.56 -13.15 12.90
CA VAL A 95 17.24 -14.40 12.52
C VAL A 95 17.39 -15.29 13.75
N GLY A 96 17.76 -14.72 14.90
CA GLY A 96 17.79 -15.46 16.17
C GLY A 96 16.42 -16.03 16.57
N LEU A 97 15.33 -15.33 16.27
CA LEU A 97 13.96 -15.81 16.48
C LEU A 97 13.61 -16.97 15.54
N TYR A 98 14.04 -16.89 14.28
CA TYR A 98 13.86 -17.96 13.31
C TYR A 98 14.62 -19.24 13.72
N GLU A 99 15.89 -19.11 14.13
CA GLU A 99 16.71 -20.22 14.63
C GLU A 99 16.14 -20.80 15.94
N LEU A 100 15.70 -19.95 16.87
CA LEU A 100 15.08 -20.37 18.13
C LEU A 100 13.80 -21.20 17.91
N LEU A 101 13.01 -20.85 16.89
CA LEU A 101 11.78 -21.55 16.54
C LEU A 101 12.04 -22.81 15.67
N GLY A 102 13.30 -23.21 15.52
CA GLY A 102 13.70 -24.43 14.81
C GLY A 102 13.78 -24.28 13.29
N GLY A 103 13.85 -23.04 12.78
CA GLY A 103 14.07 -22.78 11.37
C GLY A 103 15.55 -22.88 11.00
N GLU A 104 15.87 -23.67 9.98
CA GLU A 104 17.19 -23.69 9.35
C GLU A 104 17.05 -23.18 7.92
N LEU A 105 17.80 -22.14 7.55
CA LEU A 105 17.81 -21.62 6.19
C LEU A 105 19.06 -22.14 5.46
N THR A 106 18.85 -23.06 4.52
CA THR A 106 19.89 -23.57 3.63
C THR A 106 19.66 -23.09 2.20
N ALA A 107 20.68 -23.19 1.34
CA ALA A 107 20.57 -22.84 -0.08
C ALA A 107 19.48 -23.64 -0.82
N SER A 108 19.16 -24.85 -0.35
CA SER A 108 18.11 -25.74 -0.88
C SER A 108 16.84 -25.77 -0.04
N ALA A 109 16.65 -24.82 0.88
CA ALA A 109 15.49 -24.80 1.77
C ALA A 109 14.16 -24.83 0.99
N GLY A 110 13.22 -25.63 1.50
CA GLY A 110 11.87 -25.75 0.95
C GLY A 110 11.08 -24.44 1.06
N TRP A 111 9.97 -24.36 0.33
CA TRP A 111 9.11 -23.16 0.28
C TRP A 111 8.63 -22.71 1.67
N GLY A 112 8.28 -23.65 2.55
CA GLY A 112 7.81 -23.36 3.92
C GLY A 112 8.86 -22.69 4.80
N ALA A 113 10.12 -23.15 4.75
CA ALA A 113 11.22 -22.56 5.52
C ALA A 113 11.53 -21.13 5.04
N LYS A 114 11.54 -20.91 3.72
CA LYS A 114 11.71 -19.57 3.11
C LYS A 114 10.61 -18.61 3.54
N MET A 115 9.35 -19.06 3.52
CA MET A 115 8.23 -18.23 3.97
C MET A 115 8.29 -17.95 5.49
N PHE A 116 8.68 -18.93 6.29
CA PHE A 116 8.82 -18.76 7.74
C PHE A 116 9.92 -17.74 8.09
N TYR A 117 11.05 -17.77 7.38
CA TYR A 117 12.11 -16.76 7.53
C TYR A 117 11.57 -15.36 7.26
N GLY A 118 10.91 -15.12 6.11
CA GLY A 118 10.34 -13.80 5.82
C GLY A 118 9.20 -13.38 6.73
N ALA A 119 8.43 -14.33 7.28
CA ALA A 119 7.41 -14.04 8.29
C ALA A 119 8.02 -13.46 9.58
N CYS A 120 9.23 -13.88 9.97
CA CYS A 120 9.95 -13.33 11.12
C CYS A 120 10.34 -11.86 10.93
N PHE A 121 10.45 -11.38 9.68
CA PHE A 121 10.67 -9.96 9.37
C PHE A 121 9.36 -9.19 9.23
N PHE A 122 8.39 -9.73 8.50
CA PHE A 122 7.13 -9.02 8.22
C PHE A 122 6.23 -8.90 9.46
N LEU A 123 6.06 -9.96 10.25
CA LEU A 123 5.10 -9.97 11.36
C LEU A 123 5.41 -8.91 12.43
N PRO A 124 6.68 -8.69 12.84
CA PRO A 124 7.00 -7.60 13.76
C PRO A 124 6.71 -6.20 13.20
N ILE A 125 6.93 -5.97 11.90
CA ILE A 125 6.61 -4.70 11.24
C ILE A 125 5.09 -4.48 11.22
N TYR A 126 4.33 -5.50 10.82
CA TYR A 126 2.87 -5.43 10.80
C TYR A 126 2.30 -5.24 12.22
N ALA A 127 2.79 -5.98 13.21
CA ALA A 127 2.37 -5.86 14.60
C ALA A 127 2.63 -4.45 15.14
N THR A 128 3.84 -3.91 14.90
CA THR A 128 4.20 -2.55 15.34
C THR A 128 3.31 -1.49 14.68
N THR A 129 3.07 -1.63 13.38
CA THR A 129 2.17 -0.74 12.62
C THR A 129 0.77 -0.76 13.22
N PHE A 130 0.23 -1.96 13.47
CA PHE A 130 -1.12 -2.16 13.96
C PHE A 130 -1.30 -1.63 15.39
N ILE A 131 -0.36 -1.94 16.29
CA ILE A 131 -0.42 -1.51 17.70
C ILE A 131 -0.32 0.02 17.80
N VAL A 132 0.69 0.63 17.15
CA VAL A 132 0.95 2.07 17.30
C VAL A 132 -0.10 2.90 16.57
N GLY A 133 -0.45 2.53 15.34
CA GLY A 133 -1.49 3.26 14.61
C GLY A 133 -2.89 3.06 15.22
N GLY A 134 -3.20 1.85 15.69
CA GLY A 134 -4.46 1.56 16.38
C GLY A 134 -4.57 2.31 17.70
N PHE A 135 -3.47 2.43 18.46
CA PHE A 135 -3.40 3.27 19.65
C PHE A 135 -3.80 4.72 19.35
N TRP A 136 -3.24 5.32 18.30
CA TRP A 136 -3.57 6.70 17.92
C TRP A 136 -5.03 6.84 17.49
N GLU A 137 -5.54 5.93 16.68
CA GLU A 137 -6.93 5.99 16.23
C GLU A 137 -7.92 5.84 17.39
N VAL A 138 -7.69 4.89 18.30
CA VAL A 138 -8.48 4.72 19.54
C VAL A 138 -8.44 6.00 20.39
N LEU A 139 -7.26 6.61 20.52
CA LEU A 139 -7.09 7.83 21.29
C LEU A 139 -7.90 8.99 20.68
N PHE A 140 -7.80 9.21 19.36
CA PHE A 140 -8.54 10.28 18.68
C PHE A 140 -10.05 10.03 18.69
N ALA A 141 -10.49 8.78 18.51
CA ALA A 141 -11.90 8.38 18.61
C ALA A 141 -12.46 8.62 20.01
N SER A 142 -11.72 8.29 21.07
CA SER A 142 -12.10 8.55 22.46
C SER A 142 -12.18 10.05 22.77
N VAL A 143 -11.23 10.85 22.29
CA VAL A 143 -11.22 12.32 22.49
C VAL A 143 -12.40 12.99 21.76
N ARG A 144 -12.75 12.51 20.56
CA ARG A 144 -13.79 13.11 19.72
C ARG A 144 -15.15 12.44 19.85
N LYS A 145 -15.28 11.39 20.68
CA LYS A 145 -16.50 10.63 20.93
C LYS A 145 -17.19 10.14 19.64
N HIS A 146 -16.41 9.59 18.71
CA HIS A 146 -16.95 8.91 17.53
C HIS A 146 -16.51 7.44 17.49
N GLU A 147 -17.21 6.64 16.68
CA GLU A 147 -16.93 5.21 16.46
C GLU A 147 -15.56 4.99 15.80
N ILE A 148 -14.96 3.83 16.05
CA ILE A 148 -13.68 3.44 15.45
C ILE A 148 -13.96 2.86 14.06
N ASN A 149 -13.32 3.43 13.04
CA ASN A 149 -13.53 3.00 11.67
C ASN A 149 -12.56 1.86 11.30
N GLU A 150 -13.06 0.82 10.64
CA GLU A 150 -12.24 -0.32 10.21
C GLU A 150 -11.25 0.01 9.09
N GLY A 151 -11.31 1.21 8.50
CA GLY A 151 -10.37 1.64 7.46
C GLY A 151 -8.89 1.53 7.86
N PHE A 152 -8.57 1.53 9.16
CA PHE A 152 -7.19 1.35 9.61
C PHE A 152 -6.65 -0.08 9.46
N PHE A 153 -7.50 -1.11 9.43
CA PHE A 153 -7.05 -2.47 9.09
C PHE A 153 -6.39 -2.50 7.70
N VAL A 154 -6.95 -1.72 6.76
CA VAL A 154 -6.40 -1.57 5.42
C VAL A 154 -5.13 -0.71 5.46
N THR A 155 -5.17 0.45 6.11
CA THR A 155 -3.98 1.33 6.21
C THR A 155 -2.78 0.62 6.83
N SER A 156 -2.98 -0.19 7.88
CA SER A 156 -1.90 -0.90 8.57
C SER A 156 -1.26 -1.98 7.69
N VAL A 157 -2.05 -2.78 6.96
CA VAL A 157 -1.48 -3.80 6.05
C VAL A 157 -0.78 -3.15 4.87
N LEU A 158 -1.39 -2.11 4.28
CA LEU A 158 -0.79 -1.41 3.14
C LEU A 158 0.52 -0.72 3.54
N PHE A 159 0.56 -0.06 4.71
CA PHE A 159 1.77 0.56 5.23
C PHE A 159 2.87 -0.46 5.52
N ALA A 160 2.54 -1.61 6.12
CA ALA A 160 3.54 -2.64 6.37
C ALA A 160 4.11 -3.22 5.07
N LEU A 161 3.26 -3.45 4.05
CA LEU A 161 3.67 -4.06 2.79
C LEU A 161 4.56 -3.17 1.91
N ILE A 162 4.43 -1.86 2.02
CA ILE A 162 5.25 -0.89 1.28
C ILE A 162 6.57 -0.55 1.96
N LEU A 163 6.91 -1.18 3.09
CA LEU A 163 8.19 -0.93 3.75
C LEU A 163 9.21 -2.03 3.42
N PRO A 164 10.51 -1.71 3.49
CA PRO A 164 11.56 -2.72 3.42
C PRO A 164 11.51 -3.67 4.62
N ALA A 165 11.95 -4.92 4.43
CA ALA A 165 11.90 -5.94 5.49
C ALA A 165 12.87 -5.68 6.66
N THR A 166 13.95 -4.93 6.43
CA THR A 166 14.99 -4.66 7.43
C THR A 166 14.79 -3.34 8.18
N ILE A 167 13.67 -2.63 7.94
CA ILE A 167 13.42 -1.33 8.57
C ILE A 167 13.33 -1.48 10.11
N PRO A 168 14.00 -0.61 10.88
CA PRO A 168 13.87 -0.62 12.34
C PRO A 168 12.44 -0.38 12.81
N LEU A 169 11.97 -1.16 13.78
CA LEU A 169 10.58 -1.09 14.26
C LEU A 169 10.17 0.29 14.80
N TRP A 170 11.12 1.04 15.39
CA TRP A 170 10.84 2.41 15.86
C TRP A 170 10.54 3.37 14.70
N GLN A 171 11.16 3.18 13.52
CA GLN A 171 10.84 3.98 12.34
C GLN A 171 9.45 3.63 11.81
N VAL A 172 9.08 2.34 11.82
CA VAL A 172 7.71 1.91 11.50
C VAL A 172 6.70 2.63 12.39
N ALA A 173 6.95 2.67 13.70
CA ALA A 173 6.11 3.36 14.67
C ALA A 173 5.97 4.87 14.39
N LEU A 174 7.08 5.56 14.09
CA LEU A 174 7.06 6.99 13.75
C LEU A 174 6.34 7.26 12.41
N GLY A 175 6.58 6.44 11.40
CA GLY A 175 5.96 6.58 10.09
C GLY A 175 4.44 6.40 10.12
N ILE A 176 3.94 5.36 10.81
CA ILE A 176 2.50 5.19 10.98
C ILE A 176 1.89 6.29 11.86
N THR A 177 2.62 6.75 12.89
CA THR A 177 2.19 7.90 13.70
C THR A 177 2.00 9.13 12.84
N PHE A 178 2.97 9.46 11.98
CA PHE A 178 2.84 10.60 11.07
C PHE A 178 1.67 10.42 10.10
N GLY A 179 1.54 9.25 9.46
CA GLY A 179 0.46 8.97 8.53
C GLY A 179 -0.92 9.06 9.16
N VAL A 180 -1.13 8.42 10.31
CA VAL A 180 -2.42 8.40 11.01
C VAL A 180 -2.73 9.76 11.63
N VAL A 181 -1.81 10.34 12.40
CA VAL A 181 -2.10 11.59 13.10
C VAL A 181 -2.18 12.76 12.12
N ILE A 182 -1.15 12.95 11.31
CA ILE A 182 -1.05 14.15 10.46
C ILE A 182 -1.95 14.03 9.23
N ALA A 183 -1.89 12.93 8.48
CA ALA A 183 -2.60 12.85 7.20
C ALA A 183 -4.07 12.41 7.31
N LYS A 184 -4.49 11.83 8.45
CA LYS A 184 -5.87 11.33 8.65
C LYS A 184 -6.59 12.01 9.82
N GLU A 185 -6.10 11.87 11.05
CA GLU A 185 -6.85 12.25 12.25
C GLU A 185 -6.97 13.77 12.43
N ILE A 186 -5.95 14.56 12.11
CA ILE A 186 -6.05 16.04 12.19
C ILE A 186 -7.21 16.56 11.33
N PHE A 187 -7.49 15.92 10.19
CA PHE A 187 -8.54 16.32 9.25
C PHE A 187 -9.94 15.81 9.58
N GLY A 188 -10.08 15.03 10.66
CA GLY A 188 -11.38 14.53 11.11
C GLY A 188 -11.60 13.03 10.94
N GLY A 189 -10.55 12.26 10.63
CA GLY A 189 -10.61 10.79 10.55
C GLY A 189 -10.96 10.27 9.15
N THR A 190 -11.39 9.00 9.09
CA THR A 190 -11.74 8.31 7.83
C THR A 190 -12.87 9.05 7.11
N GLY A 191 -12.70 9.29 5.80
CA GLY A 191 -13.68 10.00 4.97
C GLY A 191 -13.40 11.51 4.81
N ARG A 192 -12.43 12.05 5.55
CA ARG A 192 -12.00 13.46 5.46
C ARG A 192 -10.52 13.64 5.11
N ASN A 193 -9.78 12.55 4.97
CA ASN A 193 -8.38 12.59 4.57
C ASN A 193 -8.25 12.95 3.09
N PHE A 194 -7.54 14.03 2.80
CA PHE A 194 -7.26 14.49 1.44
C PHE A 194 -6.04 13.79 0.82
N LEU A 195 -5.29 13.02 1.61
CA LEU A 195 -4.14 12.22 1.19
C LEU A 195 -4.33 10.77 1.64
N ASN A 196 -3.65 9.84 0.96
CA ASN A 196 -3.54 8.46 1.42
C ASN A 196 -2.63 8.41 2.67
N PRO A 197 -3.13 7.97 3.84
CA PRO A 197 -2.38 8.03 5.10
C PRO A 197 -1.16 7.11 5.14
N ALA A 198 -1.24 5.92 4.52
CA ALA A 198 -0.12 4.99 4.45
C ALA A 198 1.03 5.59 3.60
N LEU A 199 0.69 6.18 2.45
CA LEU A 199 1.68 6.85 1.60
C LEU A 199 2.27 8.10 2.25
N ALA A 200 1.47 8.87 3.00
CA ALA A 200 1.99 10.01 3.76
C ALA A 200 2.99 9.57 4.83
N GLY A 201 2.72 8.47 5.54
CA GLY A 201 3.66 7.86 6.47
C GLY A 201 4.94 7.38 5.79
N ARG A 202 4.83 6.74 4.62
CA ARG A 202 6.02 6.30 3.85
C ARG A 202 6.82 7.50 3.34
N ALA A 203 6.15 8.56 2.90
CA ALA A 203 6.82 9.78 2.45
C ALA A 203 7.59 10.46 3.59
N PHE A 204 7.03 10.49 4.79
CA PHE A 204 7.75 10.97 5.98
C PHE A 204 9.04 10.17 6.22
N LEU A 205 8.95 8.84 6.21
CA LEU A 205 10.15 7.99 6.39
C LEU A 205 11.16 8.16 5.24
N PHE A 206 10.67 8.29 4.01
CA PHE A 206 11.49 8.49 2.83
C PHE A 206 12.35 9.75 2.93
N PHE A 207 11.78 10.87 3.39
CA PHE A 207 12.51 12.14 3.51
C PHE A 207 13.29 12.28 4.83
N ALA A 208 12.79 11.71 5.94
CA ALA A 208 13.44 11.81 7.24
C ALA A 208 14.57 10.78 7.43
N TYR A 209 14.43 9.57 6.87
CA TYR A 209 15.33 8.44 7.06
C TYR A 209 15.65 7.72 5.74
N PRO A 210 16.26 8.41 4.76
CA PRO A 210 16.48 7.86 3.42
C PRO A 210 17.38 6.62 3.39
N ALA A 211 18.33 6.51 4.31
CA ALA A 211 19.29 5.40 4.35
C ALA A 211 18.62 4.03 4.56
N GLN A 212 17.53 3.98 5.34
CA GLN A 212 16.80 2.75 5.67
C GLN A 212 15.60 2.47 4.75
N ILE A 213 15.27 3.39 3.83
CA ILE A 213 14.14 3.24 2.90
C ILE A 213 14.62 3.04 1.45
N SER A 214 15.74 3.66 1.06
CA SER A 214 16.17 3.75 -0.34
C SER A 214 17.57 3.18 -0.63
N GLY A 215 18.23 2.55 0.36
CA GLY A 215 19.58 1.99 0.20
C GLY A 215 19.60 0.60 -0.48
N ASP A 216 20.70 0.28 -1.17
CA ASP A 216 20.87 -1.01 -1.89
C ASP A 216 21.07 -2.22 -0.97
N THR A 217 21.38 -2.00 0.31
CA THR A 217 21.58 -3.06 1.32
C THR A 217 20.31 -3.42 2.10
N VAL A 218 19.24 -2.64 1.93
CA VAL A 218 18.03 -2.74 2.77
C VAL A 218 17.09 -3.85 2.29
N TRP A 219 17.20 -4.24 1.01
CA TRP A 219 16.25 -5.13 0.34
C TRP A 219 16.48 -6.62 0.59
N THR A 220 17.64 -6.99 1.12
CA THR A 220 18.01 -8.37 1.42
C THR A 220 18.39 -8.50 2.89
N ALA A 221 17.74 -9.42 3.59
CA ALA A 221 18.01 -9.70 5.01
C ALA A 221 19.24 -10.62 5.19
N VAL A 222 20.38 -10.23 4.61
CA VAL A 222 21.66 -10.94 4.65
C VAL A 222 22.79 -9.93 4.85
N ASP A 223 23.79 -10.26 5.66
CA ASP A 223 24.87 -9.33 5.98
C ASP A 223 25.79 -9.14 4.77
N SER A 224 26.27 -7.90 4.58
CA SER A 224 27.23 -7.52 3.55
C SER A 224 26.82 -7.84 2.09
N PHE A 225 25.57 -8.20 1.85
CA PHE A 225 25.01 -8.32 0.51
C PHE A 225 24.37 -6.99 0.09
N SER A 226 24.93 -6.35 -0.93
CA SER A 226 24.34 -5.17 -1.57
C SER A 226 23.66 -5.61 -2.86
N GLY A 227 22.34 -5.42 -2.91
CA GLY A 227 21.50 -5.83 -4.01
C GLY A 227 20.69 -4.64 -4.52
N ALA A 228 21.22 -3.95 -5.53
CA ALA A 228 20.47 -2.89 -6.19
C ALA A 228 19.19 -3.47 -6.78
N THR A 229 18.04 -2.87 -6.48
CA THR A 229 16.76 -3.27 -7.09
C THR A 229 16.88 -3.20 -8.62
N MET A 230 16.13 -4.01 -9.37
CA MET A 230 16.17 -3.95 -10.84
C MET A 230 15.85 -2.54 -11.37
N LEU A 231 15.03 -1.77 -10.65
CA LEU A 231 14.76 -0.37 -10.99
C LEU A 231 15.95 0.55 -10.68
N GLY A 232 16.68 0.32 -9.60
CA GLY A 232 17.95 0.99 -9.29
C GLY A 232 19.05 0.66 -10.28
N GLN A 233 19.14 -0.60 -10.74
CA GLN A 233 20.08 -1.03 -11.78
C GLN A 233 19.74 -0.41 -13.15
N ALA A 234 18.45 -0.27 -13.46
CA ALA A 234 18.00 0.45 -14.65
C ALA A 234 18.35 1.94 -14.57
N PHE A 235 18.15 2.56 -13.40
CA PHE A 235 18.52 3.95 -13.13
C PHE A 235 20.04 4.19 -13.28
N ALA A 236 20.86 3.27 -12.79
CA ALA A 236 22.32 3.31 -12.90
C ALA A 236 22.84 2.93 -14.31
N GLY A 237 21.95 2.61 -15.26
CA GLY A 237 22.31 2.23 -16.63
C GLY A 237 22.92 0.84 -16.79
N THR A 238 23.03 0.06 -15.71
CA THR A 238 23.62 -1.29 -15.72
C THR A 238 22.67 -2.35 -16.26
N LEU A 239 21.35 -2.13 -16.17
CA LEU A 239 20.33 -2.98 -16.79
C LEU A 239 20.13 -2.68 -18.28
N GLY A 240 20.57 -1.51 -18.75
CA GLY A 240 20.24 -0.91 -20.05
C GLY A 240 21.22 -1.21 -21.19
N GLY A 241 22.21 -2.08 -21.01
CA GLY A 241 23.00 -2.57 -22.15
C GLY A 241 22.13 -3.33 -23.17
N ASP A 242 22.54 -3.35 -24.45
CA ASP A 242 21.86 -3.85 -25.67
C ASP A 242 21.10 -5.20 -25.58
N LEU A 243 21.23 -5.95 -24.48
CA LEU A 243 20.67 -7.29 -24.27
C LEU A 243 19.75 -7.41 -23.03
N GLY A 244 19.60 -6.36 -22.21
CA GLY A 244 18.86 -6.41 -20.93
C GLY A 244 17.34 -6.37 -21.07
N TYR A 245 16.80 -5.34 -21.74
CA TYR A 245 15.34 -5.19 -21.91
C TYR A 245 14.71 -6.16 -22.91
N ALA A 246 15.54 -6.79 -23.75
CA ALA A 246 15.14 -7.86 -24.69
C ALA A 246 15.08 -9.25 -24.01
N ASN A 247 15.64 -9.38 -22.80
CA ASN A 247 15.66 -10.66 -22.10
C ASN A 247 14.28 -10.97 -21.47
N MET A 248 13.46 -11.67 -22.23
CA MET A 248 12.11 -12.07 -21.81
C MET A 248 12.13 -12.99 -20.56
N GLN A 249 13.20 -13.75 -20.34
CA GLN A 249 13.33 -14.60 -19.16
C GLN A 249 13.49 -13.76 -17.87
N MET A 250 14.26 -12.67 -17.93
CA MET A 250 14.36 -11.71 -16.82
C MET A 250 13.03 -11.01 -16.57
N TRP A 251 12.29 -10.67 -17.62
CA TRP A 251 10.97 -10.07 -17.49
C TRP A 251 9.98 -11.01 -16.79
N TRP A 252 9.93 -12.29 -17.19
CA TRP A 252 9.10 -13.29 -16.52
C TRP A 252 9.51 -13.48 -15.07
N ASN A 253 10.81 -13.45 -14.77
CA ASN A 253 11.31 -13.55 -13.41
C ASN A 253 10.82 -12.38 -12.53
N ALA A 254 10.83 -11.16 -13.08
CA ALA A 254 10.28 -9.98 -12.44
C ALA A 254 8.76 -10.01 -12.31
N PHE A 255 8.05 -10.57 -13.31
CA PHE A 255 6.60 -10.69 -13.27
C PHE A 255 6.11 -11.66 -12.20
N TYR A 256 6.78 -12.82 -12.06
CA TYR A 256 6.51 -13.77 -10.99
C TYR A 256 6.98 -13.25 -9.64
N GLY A 257 8.04 -12.44 -9.60
CA GLY A 257 8.45 -11.66 -8.45
C GLY A 257 9.67 -12.17 -7.71
N PHE A 258 10.53 -12.97 -8.34
CA PHE A 258 11.80 -13.42 -7.76
C PHE A 258 12.88 -12.33 -7.86
N ILE A 259 12.51 -11.11 -7.46
CA ILE A 259 13.34 -9.91 -7.52
C ILE A 259 13.42 -9.28 -6.15
N GLN A 260 14.42 -8.43 -5.93
CA GLN A 260 14.57 -7.69 -4.68
C GLN A 260 13.70 -6.43 -4.72
N GLY A 261 13.05 -6.12 -3.60
CA GLY A 261 12.14 -4.98 -3.47
C GLY A 261 11.41 -4.99 -2.13
N SER A 262 10.44 -4.07 -1.97
CA SER A 262 9.61 -4.04 -0.76
C SER A 262 8.65 -5.24 -0.71
N MET A 263 8.18 -5.57 0.49
CA MET A 263 7.54 -6.86 0.76
C MET A 263 6.31 -7.11 -0.13
N GLY A 264 5.44 -6.11 -0.31
CA GLY A 264 4.22 -6.23 -1.11
C GLY A 264 4.37 -5.96 -2.62
N GLU A 265 5.51 -5.43 -3.06
CA GLU A 265 5.69 -4.94 -4.44
C GLU A 265 6.43 -5.95 -5.33
N THR A 266 7.01 -6.99 -4.74
CA THR A 266 7.90 -7.93 -5.45
C THR A 266 7.22 -8.72 -6.56
N SER A 267 5.97 -9.18 -6.38
CA SER A 267 5.24 -9.95 -7.40
C SER A 267 4.09 -9.17 -8.01
N THR A 268 4.27 -8.81 -9.28
CA THR A 268 3.20 -8.18 -10.07
C THR A 268 2.01 -9.11 -10.25
N LEU A 269 2.24 -10.43 -10.42
CA LEU A 269 1.17 -11.41 -10.56
C LEU A 269 0.31 -11.52 -9.29
N ALA A 270 0.94 -11.61 -8.11
CA ALA A 270 0.19 -11.71 -6.86
C ALA A 270 -0.64 -10.45 -6.60
N VAL A 271 -0.08 -9.28 -6.90
CA VAL A 271 -0.78 -7.99 -6.85
C VAL A 271 -1.94 -7.93 -7.84
N LEU A 272 -1.75 -8.43 -9.07
CA LEU A 272 -2.77 -8.41 -10.11
C LEU A 272 -3.97 -9.31 -9.75
N ILE A 273 -3.73 -10.47 -9.13
CA ILE A 273 -4.82 -11.34 -8.64
C ILE A 273 -5.68 -10.59 -7.61
N GLY A 274 -5.05 -9.97 -6.61
CA GLY A 274 -5.77 -9.19 -5.60
C GLY A 274 -6.46 -7.95 -6.18
N GLY A 275 -5.78 -7.23 -7.07
CA GLY A 275 -6.30 -6.02 -7.71
C GLY A 275 -7.48 -6.29 -8.65
N LEU A 276 -7.40 -7.33 -9.49
CA LEU A 276 -8.52 -7.74 -10.35
C LEU A 276 -9.71 -8.23 -9.54
N PHE A 277 -9.48 -8.94 -8.43
CA PHE A 277 -10.54 -9.33 -7.51
C PHE A 277 -11.28 -8.11 -6.95
N LEU A 278 -10.57 -7.04 -6.55
CA LEU A 278 -11.21 -5.80 -6.07
C LEU A 278 -12.00 -5.06 -7.16
N ILE A 279 -11.54 -5.10 -8.40
CA ILE A 279 -12.28 -4.55 -9.55
C ILE A 279 -13.54 -5.38 -9.81
N TYR A 280 -13.44 -6.71 -9.76
CA TYR A 280 -14.57 -7.61 -9.97
C TYR A 280 -15.69 -7.39 -8.93
N VAL A 281 -15.32 -7.25 -7.66
CA VAL A 281 -16.25 -6.95 -6.55
C VAL A 281 -16.73 -5.48 -6.58
N ARG A 282 -16.23 -4.66 -7.51
CA ARG A 282 -16.58 -3.23 -7.70
C ARG A 282 -16.25 -2.34 -6.50
N ILE A 283 -15.25 -2.72 -5.71
CA ILE A 283 -14.68 -1.88 -4.66
C ILE A 283 -13.69 -0.88 -5.29
N ALA A 284 -12.79 -1.41 -6.12
CA ALA A 284 -11.80 -0.62 -6.84
C ALA A 284 -12.37 -0.11 -8.17
N SER A 285 -12.15 1.18 -8.45
CA SER A 285 -12.58 1.79 -9.71
C SER A 285 -11.64 1.40 -10.85
N TRP A 286 -12.14 0.62 -11.81
CA TRP A 286 -11.42 0.31 -13.04
C TRP A 286 -11.00 1.55 -13.83
N ARG A 287 -11.75 2.66 -13.70
CA ARG A 287 -11.44 3.93 -14.36
C ARG A 287 -10.15 4.56 -13.86
N ILE A 288 -9.88 4.47 -12.55
CA ILE A 288 -8.62 5.00 -11.99
C ILE A 288 -7.47 4.12 -12.49
N VAL A 289 -7.59 2.80 -12.35
CA VAL A 289 -6.58 1.83 -12.80
C VAL A 289 -6.24 2.01 -14.28
N LEU A 290 -7.27 2.11 -15.14
CA LEU A 290 -7.09 2.36 -16.57
C LEU A 290 -6.45 3.73 -16.84
N GLY A 291 -6.82 4.77 -16.09
CA GLY A 291 -6.18 6.08 -16.18
C GLY A 291 -4.68 6.02 -15.86
N VAL A 292 -4.29 5.37 -14.76
CA VAL A 292 -2.88 5.21 -14.36
C VAL A 292 -2.11 4.42 -15.42
N PHE A 293 -2.69 3.34 -15.92
CA PHE A 293 -2.06 2.51 -16.96
C PHE A 293 -1.86 3.28 -18.26
N LEU A 294 -2.90 3.96 -18.77
CA LEU A 294 -2.80 4.74 -20.00
C LEU A 294 -1.84 5.93 -19.85
N GLY A 295 -1.86 6.61 -18.70
CA GLY A 295 -0.90 7.68 -18.41
C GLY A 295 0.54 7.18 -18.51
N MET A 296 0.83 6.05 -17.87
CA MET A 296 2.16 5.43 -17.93
C MET A 296 2.54 5.01 -19.36
N VAL A 297 1.67 4.31 -20.09
CA VAL A 297 1.96 3.83 -21.45
C VAL A 297 2.22 5.00 -22.39
N ILE A 298 1.36 6.03 -22.39
CA ILE A 298 1.51 7.17 -23.28
C ILE A 298 2.81 7.92 -22.98
N THR A 299 3.09 8.24 -21.71
CA THR A 299 4.28 9.01 -21.34
C THR A 299 5.56 8.23 -21.58
N SER A 300 5.60 6.94 -21.22
CA SER A 300 6.79 6.11 -21.46
C SER A 300 7.03 5.89 -22.96
N SER A 301 5.99 5.63 -23.77
CA SER A 301 6.16 5.50 -25.22
C SER A 301 6.69 6.79 -25.85
N ILE A 302 6.22 7.96 -25.44
CA ILE A 302 6.74 9.25 -25.92
C ILE A 302 8.23 9.39 -25.59
N LEU A 303 8.62 9.13 -24.34
CA LEU A 303 10.03 9.25 -23.93
C LEU A 303 10.94 8.24 -24.65
N ASN A 304 10.47 7.01 -24.87
CA ASN A 304 11.20 6.02 -25.66
C ASN A 304 11.40 6.46 -27.12
N THR A 305 10.42 7.14 -27.73
CA THR A 305 10.59 7.66 -29.11
C THR A 305 11.53 8.85 -29.20
N ILE A 306 11.59 9.69 -28.16
CA ILE A 306 12.53 10.83 -28.12
C ILE A 306 13.95 10.31 -27.93
N GLY A 307 14.12 9.32 -27.04
CA GLY A 307 15.41 8.77 -26.67
C GLY A 307 16.30 9.78 -25.92
N SER A 308 17.33 9.26 -25.24
CA SER A 308 18.37 10.11 -24.65
C SER A 308 19.67 9.33 -24.55
N GLU A 309 20.77 9.91 -25.02
CA GLU A 309 22.12 9.33 -24.89
C GLU A 309 22.69 9.51 -23.47
N THR A 310 22.19 10.48 -22.70
CA THR A 310 22.68 10.79 -21.35
C THR A 310 21.93 10.04 -20.25
N ASN A 311 20.74 9.52 -20.54
CA ASN A 311 19.89 8.87 -19.55
C ASN A 311 19.35 7.53 -20.06
N ALA A 312 19.94 6.45 -19.55
CA ALA A 312 19.59 5.08 -19.92
C ALA A 312 18.14 4.69 -19.56
N MET A 313 17.48 5.41 -18.64
CA MET A 313 16.10 5.13 -18.26
C MET A 313 15.10 5.50 -19.37
N PHE A 314 15.49 6.35 -20.33
CA PHE A 314 14.65 6.69 -21.49
C PHE A 314 14.39 5.47 -22.40
N ALA A 315 15.26 4.46 -22.36
CA ALA A 315 15.14 3.23 -23.14
C ALA A 315 14.24 2.17 -22.50
N MET A 316 13.73 2.39 -21.28
CA MET A 316 12.85 1.44 -20.61
C MET A 316 11.43 1.49 -21.21
N PRO A 317 10.90 0.40 -21.77
CA PRO A 317 9.57 0.40 -22.35
C PRO A 317 8.47 0.20 -21.30
N TRP A 318 7.24 0.54 -21.67
CA TRP A 318 6.07 0.55 -20.78
C TRP A 318 5.83 -0.76 -20.03
N TYR A 319 6.13 -1.91 -20.64
CA TYR A 319 5.92 -3.24 -20.05
C TYR A 319 6.94 -3.58 -18.96
N TRP A 320 8.11 -2.95 -18.96
CA TRP A 320 9.07 -3.05 -17.85
C TRP A 320 8.68 -2.13 -16.70
N HIS A 321 8.19 -0.92 -16.98
CA HIS A 321 7.67 -0.01 -15.94
C HIS A 321 6.49 -0.59 -15.15
N MET A 322 5.67 -1.42 -15.80
CA MET A 322 4.53 -2.07 -15.15
C MET A 322 4.95 -3.12 -14.12
N VAL A 323 6.00 -3.87 -14.42
CA VAL A 323 6.43 -5.05 -13.67
C VAL A 323 7.44 -4.71 -12.57
N LEU A 324 8.16 -3.60 -12.72
CA LEU A 324 9.21 -3.22 -11.79
C LEU A 324 8.73 -2.24 -10.70
N GLY A 325 9.19 -2.49 -9.48
CA GLY A 325 8.92 -1.68 -8.29
C GLY A 325 7.45 -1.68 -7.87
N GLY A 326 7.07 -0.74 -7.03
CA GLY A 326 5.71 -0.61 -6.48
C GLY A 326 4.66 -0.05 -7.41
N PHE A 327 4.90 0.02 -8.72
CA PHE A 327 3.92 0.61 -9.65
C PHE A 327 2.62 -0.18 -9.70
N ALA A 328 2.68 -1.50 -9.89
CA ALA A 328 1.49 -2.35 -9.91
C ALA A 328 0.75 -2.30 -8.56
N PHE A 329 1.49 -2.36 -7.45
CA PHE A 329 0.92 -2.30 -6.11
C PHE A 329 0.20 -0.97 -5.87
N GLY A 330 0.87 0.15 -6.16
CA GLY A 330 0.30 1.48 -6.02
C GLY A 330 -0.91 1.71 -6.94
N MET A 331 -0.88 1.18 -8.17
CA MET A 331 -2.01 1.27 -9.10
C MET A 331 -3.27 0.57 -8.58
N PHE A 332 -3.15 -0.67 -8.07
CA PHE A 332 -4.31 -1.46 -7.70
C PHE A 332 -4.82 -1.20 -6.28
N PHE A 333 -3.92 -0.93 -5.32
CA PHE A 333 -4.28 -0.86 -3.90
C PHE A 333 -4.23 0.55 -3.30
N MET A 334 -3.55 1.52 -3.92
CA MET A 334 -3.34 2.84 -3.30
C MET A 334 -3.95 3.99 -4.10
N ALA A 335 -3.86 3.96 -5.43
CA ALA A 335 -4.51 4.94 -6.29
C ALA A 335 -6.04 4.80 -6.26
N THR A 336 -6.53 3.60 -5.95
CA THR A 336 -7.96 3.26 -5.88
C THR A 336 -8.58 3.53 -4.50
N ASP A 337 -7.87 4.25 -3.61
CA ASP A 337 -8.39 4.66 -2.30
C ASP A 337 -9.69 5.48 -2.48
N PRO A 338 -10.84 5.01 -1.94
CA PRO A 338 -12.13 5.64 -2.17
C PRO A 338 -12.27 7.02 -1.53
N VAL A 339 -11.38 7.41 -0.60
CA VAL A 339 -11.51 8.69 0.12
C VAL A 339 -10.68 9.81 -0.51
N SER A 340 -9.41 9.54 -0.86
CA SER A 340 -8.51 10.57 -1.39
C SER A 340 -8.57 10.72 -2.91
N ALA A 341 -9.17 9.77 -3.63
CA ALA A 341 -9.30 9.83 -5.08
C ALA A 341 -10.46 10.70 -5.55
N ALA A 342 -10.47 11.05 -6.84
CA ALA A 342 -11.56 11.79 -7.46
C ALA A 342 -12.88 10.99 -7.46
N PHE A 343 -14.01 11.65 -7.19
CA PHE A 343 -15.33 11.03 -7.09
C PHE A 343 -16.01 10.87 -8.45
N THR A 344 -15.86 11.85 -9.35
CA THR A 344 -16.57 11.85 -10.64
C THR A 344 -15.97 10.86 -11.64
N ASP A 345 -16.80 10.24 -12.48
CA ASP A 345 -16.35 9.23 -13.45
C ASP A 345 -15.28 9.75 -14.43
N LYS A 346 -15.42 11.01 -14.87
CA LYS A 346 -14.42 11.65 -15.74
C LYS A 346 -13.20 12.12 -14.95
N GLY A 347 -13.40 12.60 -13.72
CA GLY A 347 -12.31 12.98 -12.81
C GLY A 347 -11.41 11.80 -12.47
N LYS A 348 -11.98 10.61 -12.25
CA LYS A 348 -11.25 9.35 -12.00
C LYS A 348 -10.25 8.99 -13.12
N LEU A 349 -10.62 9.19 -14.38
CA LEU A 349 -9.73 8.95 -15.52
C LEU A 349 -8.60 9.99 -15.58
N ALA A 350 -8.92 11.28 -15.39
CA ALA A 350 -7.93 12.36 -15.40
C ALA A 350 -6.94 12.25 -14.23
N TYR A 351 -7.46 11.94 -13.04
CA TYR A 351 -6.68 11.67 -11.83
C TYR A 351 -5.70 10.50 -12.05
N GLY A 352 -6.19 9.36 -12.58
CA GLY A 352 -5.33 8.23 -12.91
C GLY A 352 -4.26 8.60 -13.94
N ALA A 353 -4.65 9.30 -15.02
CA ALA A 353 -3.71 9.72 -16.06
C ALA A 353 -2.59 10.62 -15.51
N LEU A 354 -2.92 11.54 -14.59
CA LEU A 354 -1.93 12.38 -13.91
C LEU A 354 -0.95 11.55 -13.08
N ILE A 355 -1.41 10.54 -12.33
CA ILE A 355 -0.53 9.64 -11.59
C ILE A 355 0.42 8.92 -12.54
N GLY A 356 -0.11 8.29 -13.60
CA GLY A 356 0.71 7.55 -14.57
C GLY A 356 1.78 8.42 -15.24
N PHE A 357 1.41 9.64 -15.62
CA PHE A 357 2.34 10.65 -16.14
C PHE A 357 3.42 11.00 -15.11
N MET A 358 3.03 11.35 -13.89
CA MET A 358 3.96 11.75 -12.83
C MET A 358 4.92 10.63 -12.43
N VAL A 359 4.46 9.37 -12.41
CA VAL A 359 5.33 8.21 -12.16
C VAL A 359 6.47 8.18 -13.15
N ILE A 360 6.17 8.26 -14.45
CA ILE A 360 7.19 8.16 -15.49
C ILE A 360 8.11 9.37 -15.48
N MET A 361 7.57 10.57 -15.25
CA MET A 361 8.40 11.77 -15.09
C MET A 361 9.38 11.64 -13.93
N ILE A 362 8.94 11.10 -12.79
CA ILE A 362 9.85 10.89 -11.64
C ILE A 362 10.83 9.77 -11.94
N ARG A 363 10.39 8.64 -12.50
CA ARG A 363 11.30 7.52 -12.80
C ARG A 363 12.36 7.89 -13.84
N VAL A 364 11.96 8.50 -14.95
CA VAL A 364 12.84 8.70 -16.11
C VAL A 364 13.58 10.02 -16.06
N VAL A 365 12.94 11.12 -15.64
CA VAL A 365 13.53 12.47 -15.75
C VAL A 365 14.22 12.92 -14.46
N ASN A 366 13.77 12.45 -13.29
CA ASN A 366 14.34 12.90 -12.01
C ASN A 366 15.61 12.10 -11.64
N PRO A 367 16.77 12.77 -11.46
CA PRO A 367 18.03 12.09 -11.14
C PRO A 367 18.14 11.63 -9.68
N ALA A 368 17.19 11.99 -8.81
CA ALA A 368 17.31 11.68 -7.38
C ALA A 368 16.65 10.35 -7.00
N TYR A 369 15.61 9.91 -7.74
CA TYR A 369 14.71 8.87 -7.25
C TYR A 369 14.41 7.80 -8.31
N PRO A 370 14.75 6.53 -8.07
CA PRO A 370 14.46 5.45 -9.01
C PRO A 370 12.97 5.08 -9.04
N GLU A 371 12.22 5.33 -7.95
CA GLU A 371 10.80 5.03 -7.82
C GLU A 371 9.94 6.29 -7.65
N GLY A 372 8.80 6.36 -8.35
CA GLY A 372 7.96 7.56 -8.39
C GLY A 372 6.51 7.40 -7.90
N ILE A 373 6.03 6.18 -7.63
CA ILE A 373 4.58 5.94 -7.43
C ILE A 373 4.02 6.62 -6.17
N MET A 374 4.75 6.56 -5.05
CA MET A 374 4.34 7.20 -3.81
C MET A 374 4.12 8.71 -3.97
N LEU A 375 5.14 9.40 -4.50
CA LEU A 375 5.09 10.85 -4.70
C LEU A 375 4.05 11.25 -5.76
N ALA A 376 3.91 10.46 -6.83
CA ALA A 376 2.92 10.69 -7.87
C ALA A 376 1.47 10.60 -7.35
N ILE A 377 1.16 9.60 -6.51
CA ILE A 377 -0.18 9.46 -5.91
C ILE A 377 -0.46 10.60 -4.94
N LEU A 378 0.50 10.94 -4.06
CA LEU A 378 0.33 12.06 -3.12
C LEU A 378 0.13 13.39 -3.86
N PHE A 379 0.89 13.62 -4.94
CA PHE A 379 0.70 14.79 -5.79
C PHE A 379 -0.69 14.80 -6.43
N ALA A 380 -1.13 13.70 -7.03
CA ALA A 380 -2.44 13.62 -7.68
C ALA A 380 -3.61 13.78 -6.69
N ASN A 381 -3.47 13.32 -5.45
CA ASN A 381 -4.46 13.50 -4.39
C ASN A 381 -4.76 14.99 -4.13
N LEU A 382 -3.74 15.85 -4.18
CA LEU A 382 -3.92 17.31 -4.05
C LEU A 382 -4.73 17.91 -5.21
N PHE A 383 -4.64 17.32 -6.40
CA PHE A 383 -5.38 17.77 -7.59
C PHE A 383 -6.73 17.07 -7.77
N ALA A 384 -7.04 16.02 -7.00
CA ALA A 384 -8.31 15.29 -7.11
C ALA A 384 -9.55 16.20 -6.96
N PRO A 385 -9.62 17.11 -5.97
CA PRO A 385 -10.75 18.04 -5.84
C PRO A 385 -10.90 18.99 -7.04
N LEU A 386 -9.77 19.38 -7.65
CA LEU A 386 -9.76 20.27 -8.82
C LEU A 386 -10.37 19.59 -10.04
N PHE A 387 -10.05 18.32 -10.27
CA PHE A 387 -10.64 17.53 -11.35
C PHE A 387 -12.16 17.41 -11.20
N ASP A 388 -12.63 17.11 -9.98
CA ASP A 388 -14.06 17.01 -9.71
C ASP A 388 -14.77 18.37 -9.88
N HIS A 389 -14.15 19.46 -9.40
CA HIS A 389 -14.71 20.79 -9.59
C HIS A 389 -14.92 21.13 -11.07
N PHE A 390 -13.91 20.90 -11.93
CA PHE A 390 -14.05 21.16 -13.37
C PHE A 390 -15.12 20.28 -14.02
N VAL A 391 -15.20 18.99 -13.65
CA VAL A 391 -16.21 18.08 -14.22
C VAL A 391 -17.63 18.50 -13.81
N VAL A 392 -17.83 18.90 -12.55
CA VAL A 392 -19.13 19.36 -12.04
C VAL A 392 -19.52 20.67 -12.74
N GLN A 393 -18.63 21.65 -12.81
CA GLN A 393 -18.91 22.92 -13.50
C GLN A 393 -19.26 22.72 -14.98
N ALA A 394 -18.52 21.84 -15.68
CA ALA A 394 -18.81 21.50 -17.06
C ALA A 394 -20.17 20.79 -17.24
N ASN A 395 -20.63 20.03 -16.24
CA ASN A 395 -21.96 19.43 -16.25
C ASN A 395 -23.07 20.46 -15.99
N ILE A 396 -22.85 21.39 -15.05
CA ILE A 396 -23.80 22.49 -14.77
C ILE A 396 -23.98 23.35 -16.03
N LYS A 397 -22.89 23.77 -16.66
CA LYS A 397 -22.93 24.56 -17.91
C LYS A 397 -23.69 23.84 -19.03
N ARG A 398 -23.48 22.52 -19.18
CA ARG A 398 -24.21 21.71 -20.19
C ARG A 398 -25.69 21.54 -19.87
N ARG A 399 -26.09 21.51 -18.59
CA ARG A 399 -27.50 21.47 -18.19
C ARG A 399 -28.21 22.79 -18.47
N LEU A 400 -27.55 23.92 -18.17
CA LEU A 400 -28.11 25.25 -18.45
C LEU A 400 -28.41 25.44 -19.94
N VAL A 401 -27.50 25.03 -20.83
CA VAL A 401 -27.69 25.13 -22.29
C VAL A 401 -28.82 24.25 -22.83
N ARG A 402 -29.20 23.18 -22.11
CA ARG A 402 -30.31 22.29 -22.52
C ARG A 402 -31.69 22.77 -22.06
N ASN A 403 -31.71 23.67 -21.07
CA ASN A 403 -32.93 24.22 -20.47
C ASN A 403 -33.27 25.62 -21.02
N VAL A 404 -32.53 26.06 -22.04
CA VAL A 404 -32.83 27.20 -22.92
C VAL A 404 -33.24 26.62 -24.25
#